data_AF-A0A0M2NVU8-F1
#
_entry.id   AF-A0A0M2NVU8-F1
#
_cell.length_a   1.000
_cell.length_b   1.000
_cell.length_c   1.000
_cell.angle_alpha   90.00
_cell.angle_beta   90.00
_cell.angle_gamma   90.00
#
_symmetry.space_group_name_H-M   'P 1'
#
loop_
_entity.id
_entity.type
_entity.pdbx_description
1 polymer ?
#
loop_
_entity_poly.entity_id
_entity_poly.type
_entity_poly.pdbx_seq_one_letter_code
_entity_poly.pdbx_strand_id
1 'polypeptide(L)' 'MKFITKILDVLVWICVILLFSKYIVKYANMMFDWNLRWYFLEDIPHLALILFILLFIFAVPSEMIKEKHNNE' A
#
# COMPACT_ATOMS: atom_id res chain seq x y z
N MET A 1 10.48 -15.26 -13.63
CA MET A 1 10.38 -13.95 -12.96
C MET A 1 8.96 -13.39 -12.90
N LYS A 2 8.05 -13.72 -13.84
CA LYS A 2 6.63 -13.27 -13.82
C LYS A 2 5.89 -13.49 -12.50
N PHE A 3 6.18 -14.59 -11.79
CA PHE A 3 5.55 -14.86 -10.50
C PHE A 3 6.00 -13.89 -9.41
N ILE A 4 7.30 -13.54 -9.37
CA ILE A 4 7.85 -12.61 -8.37
C ILE A 4 7.35 -11.20 -8.63
N THR A 5 7.35 -10.73 -9.88
CA THR A 5 6.78 -9.41 -10.21
C THR A 5 5.29 -9.35 -9.90
N LYS A 6 4.54 -10.44 -10.13
CA LYS A 6 3.11 -10.51 -9.79
C LYS A 6 2.85 -10.46 -8.29
N ILE A 7 3.70 -11.09 -7.47
CA ILE A 7 3.63 -10.98 -6.01
C ILE A 7 3.96 -9.55 -5.56
N LEU A 8 4.99 -8.93 -6.15
CA LEU A 8 5.38 -7.55 -5.86
C LEU A 8 4.27 -6.55 -6.19
N ASP A 9 3.61 -6.74 -7.33
CA ASP A 9 2.48 -5.93 -7.79
C ASP A 9 1.27 -6.05 -6.86
N VAL A 10 0.95 -7.27 -6.41
CA VAL A 10 -0.07 -7.51 -5.38
C VAL A 10 0.28 -6.81 -4.07
N LEU A 11 1.55 -6.85 -3.66
CA LEU A 11 2.01 -6.21 -2.43
C LEU A 11 1.94 -4.68 -2.50
N VAL A 12 2.25 -4.08 -3.65
CA VAL A 12 2.04 -2.65 -3.94
C VAL A 12 0.56 -2.30 -3.83
N TRP A 13 -0.32 -3.12 -4.42
CA TRP A 13 -1.77 -2.92 -4.35
C TRP A 13 -2.31 -2.96 -2.92
N ILE A 14 -1.84 -3.92 -2.11
CA ILE A 14 -2.18 -4.01 -0.68
C ILE A 14 -1.74 -2.74 0.06
N CYS A 15 -0.54 -2.23 -0.26
CA CYS A 15 0.00 -1.00 0.31
C CYS A 15 -0.89 0.22 0.00
N VAL A 16 -1.36 0.33 -1.24
CA VAL A 16 -2.29 1.39 -1.68
C VAL A 16 -3.64 1.28 -0.96
N ILE A 17 -4.21 0.08 -0.89
CA ILE A 17 -5.49 -0.16 -0.20
C ILE A 17 -5.39 0.21 1.29
N LEU A 18 -4.29 -0.19 1.95
CA LEU A 18 -4.03 0.17 3.34
C LEU A 18 -3.95 1.69 3.50
N LEU A 19 -3.20 2.40 2.65
CA LEU A 19 -3.15 3.86 2.70
C LEU A 19 -4.53 4.50 2.54
N PHE A 20 -5.33 4.03 1.58
CA PHE A 20 -6.68 4.54 1.33
C PHE A 20 -7.66 4.23 2.46
N SER A 21 -7.58 3.05 3.06
CA SER A 21 -8.45 2.64 4.17
C SER A 21 -8.36 3.61 5.35
N LYS A 22 -7.17 4.17 5.63
CA LYS A 22 -7.00 5.23 6.65
C LYS A 22 -7.88 6.44 6.37
N TYR A 23 -7.88 6.91 5.13
CA TYR A 23 -8.65 8.08 4.72
C TYR A 23 -10.15 7.78 4.73
N ILE A 24 -10.54 6.59 4.31
CA ILE A 24 -11.95 6.13 4.34
C ILE A 24 -12.46 6.09 5.77
N VAL A 25 -11.69 5.52 6.71
CA VAL A 25 -12.09 5.46 8.13
C VAL A 25 -12.22 6.88 8.70
N LYS A 26 -11.25 7.77 8.42
CA LYS A 26 -11.34 9.18 8.86
C LYS A 26 -12.56 9.89 8.27
N TYR A 27 -12.84 9.68 6.99
CA TYR A 27 -13.99 10.27 6.30
C TYR A 27 -15.31 9.72 6.86
N ALA A 28 -15.40 8.42 7.10
CA ALA A 28 -16.56 7.78 7.72
C ALA A 28 -16.81 8.31 9.14
N ASN A 29 -15.75 8.49 9.94
CA ASN A 29 -15.87 9.10 11.28
C ASN A 29 -16.36 10.55 11.20
N MET A 30 -15.91 11.33 10.20
CA MET A 30 -16.40 12.70 9.99
C MET A 30 -17.85 12.77 9.48
N MET A 31 -18.27 11.81 8.65
CA MET A 31 -19.57 11.84 7.97
C MET A 31 -20.70 11.18 8.79
N PHE A 32 -20.38 10.14 9.57
CA PHE A 32 -21.38 9.37 10.34
C PHE A 32 -21.26 9.57 11.86
N ASP A 33 -20.34 10.44 12.32
CA ASP A 33 -19.98 10.62 13.74
C ASP A 33 -19.61 9.29 14.45
N TRP A 34 -19.27 8.28 13.66
CA TRP A 34 -18.89 6.98 14.18
C TRP A 34 -17.47 7.05 14.75
N ASN A 35 -17.26 6.43 15.89
CA ASN A 35 -15.92 6.26 16.46
C ASN A 35 -15.30 4.94 15.97
N LEU A 36 -15.19 4.75 14.64
CA LEU A 36 -14.44 3.60 14.12
C LEU A 36 -12.97 3.83 14.45
N ARG A 37 -12.51 3.14 15.49
CA ARG A 37 -11.09 2.98 15.78
C ARG A 37 -10.49 1.99 14.83
N TRP A 38 -9.37 2.38 14.24
CA TRP A 38 -8.66 1.52 13.31
C TRP A 38 -7.59 0.72 14.05
N TYR A 39 -8.06 -0.25 14.84
CA TYR A 39 -7.28 -1.00 15.83
C TYR A 39 -5.95 -1.60 15.35
N PHE A 40 -5.77 -1.83 14.05
CA PHE A 40 -4.53 -2.40 13.51
C PHE A 40 -3.46 -1.36 13.14
N LEU A 41 -3.84 -0.14 12.79
CA LEU A 41 -2.95 0.84 12.15
C LEU A 41 -2.86 2.17 12.93
N GLU A 42 -3.66 2.34 13.98
CA GLU A 42 -3.70 3.54 14.82
C GLU A 42 -2.51 3.63 15.79
N ASP A 43 -2.03 2.49 16.29
CA ASP A 43 -0.89 2.41 17.23
C ASP A 43 0.50 2.52 16.58
N ILE A 44 0.58 2.54 15.24
CA ILE A 44 1.87 2.62 14.53
C ILE A 44 2.16 4.08 14.12
N PRO A 45 3.11 4.77 14.77
CA PRO A 45 3.49 6.12 14.38
C PRO A 45 4.09 6.13 12.97
N HIS A 46 3.81 7.19 12.20
CA HIS A 46 4.32 7.38 10.84
C HIS A 46 3.98 6.25 9.84
N LEU A 47 2.98 5.41 10.11
CA LEU A 47 2.62 4.28 9.26
C LEU A 47 2.38 4.65 7.79
N ALA A 48 1.76 5.79 7.52
CA ALA A 48 1.58 6.26 6.14
C ALA A 48 2.92 6.51 5.42
N LEU A 49 3.91 7.02 6.14
CA LEU A 49 5.26 7.28 5.63
C LEU A 49 6.02 5.97 5.40
N ILE A 50 5.89 5.01 6.34
CA ILE A 50 6.46 3.68 6.21
C ILE A 50 5.87 2.94 4.99
N LEU A 51 4.54 2.95 4.84
CA LEU A 51 3.86 2.36 3.68
C LEU A 51 4.28 3.04 2.38
N PHE A 52 4.44 4.36 2.38
CA PHE A 52 4.90 5.10 1.20
C PHE A 52 6.33 4.71 0.77
N ILE A 53 7.24 4.55 1.74
CA ILE A 53 8.61 4.06 1.48
C ILE A 53 8.57 2.62 0.97
N LEU A 54 7.78 1.75 1.61
CA LEU A 54 7.61 0.36 1.19
C LEU A 54 7.09 0.25 -0.25
N LEU A 55 6.14 1.11 -0.61
CA LEU A 55 5.57 1.16 -1.95
C LEU A 55 6.65 1.47 -2.99
N PHE A 56 7.54 2.42 -2.71
CA PHE A 56 8.69 2.71 -3.58
C PHE A 56 9.67 1.53 -3.68
N ILE A 57 9.99 0.90 -2.55
CA ILE A 57 10.89 -0.25 -2.49
C ILE A 57 10.34 -1.43 -3.29
N PHE A 58 9.02 -1.62 -3.35
CA PHE A 58 8.41 -2.70 -4.12
C PHE A 58 8.13 -2.33 -5.58
N ALA A 59 7.72 -1.09 -5.86
CA ALA A 59 7.39 -0.65 -7.21
C ALA A 59 8.63 -0.53 -8.11
N VAL A 60 9.73 0.04 -7.61
CA VAL A 60 10.94 0.27 -8.43
C VAL A 60 11.53 -1.04 -8.96
N PRO A 61 11.78 -2.08 -8.13
CA PRO A 61 12.26 -3.36 -8.63
C PRO A 61 11.22 -4.08 -9.49
N SER A 62 9.92 -3.93 -9.20
CA SER A 62 8.86 -4.55 -10.01
C SER A 62 8.92 -4.08 -11.45
N GLU A 63 9.01 -2.77 -11.66
CA GLU A 63 9.10 -2.16 -12.99
C GLU A 63 10.42 -2.49 -13.68
N MET A 64 11.56 -2.42 -12.97
CA MET A 64 12.86 -2.77 -13.55
C MET A 64 12.94 -4.24 -14.02
N ILE A 65 12.38 -5.17 -13.25
CA ILE A 65 12.35 -6.60 -13.63
C ILE A 65 11.39 -6.85 -14.79
N LYS A 66 10.27 -6.11 -14.84
CA LYS A 66 9.27 -6.20 -15.90
C LYS A 66 9.79 -5.66 -17.23
N GLU A 67 10.53 -4.55 -17.21
CA GLU A 67 11.20 -3.97 -18.38
C GLU A 67 12.25 -4.93 -18.96
N LYS A 68 13.08 -5.54 -18.09
CA LYS A 68 14.10 -6.51 -18.51
C LYS A 68 13.52 -7.72 -19.24
N HIS A 69 12.30 -8.13 -18.91
CA HIS A 69 11.64 -9.27 -19.54
C HIS A 69 10.92 -8.93 -20.86
N ASN A 70 10.57 -7.67 -21.11
CA ASN A 70 9.92 -7.25 -22.36
C ASN A 70 10.94 -6.99 -23.49
N ASN A 71 12.21 -6.82 -23.16
CA ASN A 71 13.32 -6.59 -24.10
C ASN A 71 14.09 -7.88 -24.48
N GLU A 72 13.70 -9.04 -23.95
CA GLU A 72 14.09 -10.37 -24.45
C GLU A 72 13.02 -10.93 -25.39
#